data_AF-A0A832TSD7-F1
#
_entry.id   AF-A0A832TSD7-F1
#
_cell.length_a   1.000
_cell.length_b   1.000
_cell.length_c   1.000
_cell.angle_alpha   90.00
_cell.angle_beta   90.00
_cell.angle_gamma   90.00
#
_symmetry.space_group_name_H-M   'P 1'
#
loop_
_entity.id
_entity.type
_entity.pdbx_description
1 polymer ?
#
loop_
_entity_poly.entity_id
_entity_poly.type
_entity_poly.pdbx_seq_one_letter_code
_entity_poly.pdbx_strand_id
1 'polypeptide(L)'
;MQKKAKSVIAVIISIALLFYAFPLFYETFNYYPPMKEDMPHRTTVQIWNTLTNQRVTLDTEVPSIPVNELPVYQGKSSSSTLNVSFTDYDEAYYSNYTGEIYFLVTNNEIIETRFNLTDNAVDLEPIQMANLRTVSFNNTGEYIIQQIRTRNFLTPKGDIPKFSLGRVRITDAELVYFNGFDTYSYRYEGQTTYYPAWKVAVETSNYGDEVLMIKAI
;
A
#
# COMPACT_ATOMS: atom_id res chain seq x y z
N MET A 1 35.81 15.03 -47.49
CA MET A 1 35.12 13.81 -47.01
C MET A 1 35.66 13.24 -45.69
N GLN A 2 36.98 13.19 -45.45
CA GLN A 2 37.57 12.58 -44.24
C GLN A 2 37.12 13.16 -42.88
N LYS A 3 36.91 14.48 -42.75
CA LYS A 3 36.45 15.08 -41.48
C LYS A 3 35.03 14.62 -41.07
N LYS A 4 34.13 14.38 -42.03
CA LYS A 4 32.77 13.87 -41.76
C LYS A 4 32.81 12.40 -41.32
N ALA A 5 33.66 11.59 -41.93
CA ALA A 5 33.83 10.18 -41.56
C ALA A 5 34.39 9.99 -40.15
N LYS A 6 35.37 10.80 -39.73
CA LYS A 6 35.91 10.77 -38.35
C LYS A 6 34.86 11.12 -37.29
N SER A 7 33.96 12.06 -37.60
CA SER A 7 32.85 12.44 -36.71
C SER A 7 31.83 11.30 -36.56
N VAL A 8 31.47 10.64 -37.67
CA VAL A 8 30.54 9.50 -37.65
C VAL A 8 31.12 8.31 -36.87
N ILE A 9 32.41 8.01 -37.05
CA ILE A 9 33.08 6.95 -36.30
C ILE A 9 33.10 7.26 -34.79
N ALA A 10 33.36 8.52 -34.41
CA ALA A 10 33.31 8.92 -33.00
C ALA A 10 31.89 8.77 -32.39
N VAL A 11 30.83 9.10 -33.14
CA VAL A 11 29.45 8.92 -32.69
C VAL A 11 29.12 7.43 -32.50
N ILE A 12 29.54 6.56 -33.41
CA ILE A 12 29.30 5.11 -33.31
C ILE A 12 30.04 4.53 -32.10
N ILE A 13 31.29 4.94 -31.85
CA ILE A 13 32.05 4.50 -30.67
C ILE A 13 31.38 4.98 -29.38
N SER A 14 30.88 6.21 -29.33
CA SER A 14 30.15 6.73 -28.17
C SER A 14 28.84 5.97 -27.91
N ILE A 15 28.09 5.61 -28.96
CA ILE A 15 26.87 4.80 -28.83
C ILE A 15 27.22 3.38 -28.36
N ALA A 16 28.28 2.77 -28.90
CA ALA A 16 28.71 1.44 -28.49
C ALA A 16 29.18 1.42 -27.03
N LEU A 17 29.89 2.45 -26.58
CA LEU A 17 30.28 2.62 -25.17
C LEU A 17 29.07 2.83 -24.27
N LEU A 18 28.09 3.64 -24.69
CA LEU A 18 26.84 3.80 -23.93
C LEU A 18 26.07 2.49 -23.85
N PHE A 19 26.00 1.70 -24.93
CA PHE A 19 25.32 0.42 -24.97
C PHE A 19 26.00 -0.64 -24.09
N TYR A 20 27.35 -0.65 -24.04
CA TYR A 20 28.12 -1.54 -23.17
C TYR A 20 28.12 -1.12 -21.70
N ALA A 21 28.03 0.18 -21.43
CA ALA A 21 27.88 0.69 -20.08
C ALA A 21 26.43 0.57 -19.58
N PHE A 22 25.45 0.44 -20.47
CA PHE A 22 24.04 0.37 -20.11
C PHE A 22 23.71 -0.77 -19.13
N PRO A 23 24.24 -2.01 -19.27
CA PRO A 23 24.06 -3.07 -18.25
C PRO A 23 24.67 -2.72 -16.89
N LEU A 24 25.84 -2.07 -16.86
CA LEU A 24 26.48 -1.64 -15.62
C LEU A 24 25.68 -0.54 -14.92
N PHE A 25 25.15 0.41 -15.69
CA PHE A 25 24.19 1.39 -15.20
C PHE A 25 22.88 0.73 -14.76
N TYR A 26 22.38 -0.25 -15.50
CA TYR A 26 21.17 -1.01 -15.18
C TYR A 26 21.31 -1.74 -13.84
N GLU A 27 22.46 -2.36 -13.57
CA GLU A 27 22.74 -2.95 -12.26
C GLU A 27 22.94 -1.91 -11.16
N THR A 28 23.62 -0.79 -11.42
CA THR A 28 23.79 0.27 -10.41
C THR A 28 22.52 1.07 -10.10
N PHE A 29 21.59 1.21 -11.04
CA PHE A 29 20.23 1.70 -10.77
C PHE A 29 19.34 0.66 -10.08
N ASN A 30 19.70 -0.63 -10.16
CA ASN A 30 19.05 -1.71 -9.39
C ASN A 30 19.70 -1.95 -8.03
N TYR A 31 20.90 -1.43 -7.78
CA TYR A 31 21.63 -1.56 -6.53
C TYR A 31 21.40 -0.32 -5.66
N TYR A 32 20.67 -0.50 -4.57
CA TYR A 32 20.51 0.55 -3.56
C TYR A 32 21.59 0.35 -2.49
N PRO A 33 22.57 1.26 -2.33
CA PRO A 33 23.55 1.12 -1.26
C PRO A 33 22.85 1.26 0.10
N PRO A 34 23.24 0.47 1.12
CA PRO A 34 22.73 0.63 2.47
C PRO A 34 23.10 2.03 2.99
N MET A 35 22.09 2.89 3.18
CA MET A 35 22.29 4.23 3.73
C MET A 35 22.38 4.13 5.26
N LYS A 36 23.37 4.83 5.83
CA LYS A 36 23.53 4.96 7.29
C LYS A 36 22.42 5.84 7.87
N GLU A 37 21.97 5.52 9.08
CA GLU A 37 20.78 6.08 9.76
C GLU A 37 20.76 7.62 9.89
N ASP A 38 21.89 8.32 9.75
CA ASP A 38 22.02 9.76 10.02
C ASP A 38 21.96 10.68 8.78
N MET A 39 21.55 10.21 7.60
CA MET A 39 21.45 11.10 6.44
C MET A 39 20.23 12.02 6.50
N PRO A 40 20.42 13.34 6.36
CA PRO A 40 19.32 14.28 6.39
C PRO A 40 18.59 14.32 5.04
N HIS A 41 17.27 14.50 5.14
CA HIS A 41 16.38 15.04 4.11
C HIS A 41 15.66 14.04 3.20
N ARG A 42 14.41 13.77 3.62
CA ARG A 42 13.24 13.31 2.85
C ARG A 42 13.24 13.70 1.36
N THR A 43 13.69 14.91 1.03
CA THR A 43 13.73 15.47 -0.33
C THR A 43 14.79 14.84 -1.23
N THR A 44 16.00 14.56 -0.71
CA THR A 44 17.08 13.94 -1.49
C THR A 44 16.77 12.48 -1.80
N VAL A 45 16.14 11.80 -0.85
CA VAL A 45 15.62 10.43 -1.03
C VAL A 45 14.48 10.42 -2.05
N GLN A 46 13.55 11.39 -2.01
CA GLN A 46 12.48 11.52 -3.01
C GLN A 46 13.01 11.69 -4.45
N ILE A 47 14.07 12.47 -4.66
CA ILE A 47 14.67 12.66 -6.00
C ILE A 47 15.42 11.40 -6.46
N TRP A 48 16.07 10.68 -5.55
CA TRP A 48 16.67 9.38 -5.86
C TRP A 48 15.59 8.31 -6.14
N ASN A 49 14.43 8.41 -5.52
CA ASN A 49 13.29 7.50 -5.71
C ASN A 49 12.61 7.65 -7.08
N THR A 50 12.61 8.84 -7.69
CA THR A 50 12.15 9.01 -9.09
C THR A 50 13.12 8.37 -10.09
N LEU A 51 14.40 8.22 -9.71
CA LEU A 51 15.44 7.63 -10.55
C LEU A 51 15.58 6.12 -10.33
N THR A 52 15.29 5.64 -9.12
CA THR A 52 15.24 4.21 -8.78
C THR A 52 13.82 3.71 -8.89
N ASN A 53 13.46 3.27 -10.10
CA ASN A 53 12.21 2.56 -10.37
C ASN A 53 12.07 1.34 -9.43
N GLN A 54 11.49 1.52 -8.25
CA GLN A 54 11.10 0.43 -7.38
C GLN A 54 10.10 -0.42 -8.19
N ARG A 55 10.56 -1.61 -8.60
CA ARG A 55 9.75 -2.51 -9.41
C ARG A 55 8.76 -3.18 -8.48
N VAL A 56 7.50 -2.84 -8.69
CA VAL A 56 6.37 -3.45 -8.00
C VAL A 56 5.56 -4.17 -9.07
N THR A 57 5.39 -5.48 -8.91
CA THR A 57 4.50 -6.30 -9.74
C THR A 57 3.31 -6.76 -8.91
N LEU A 58 2.18 -6.95 -9.58
CA LEU A 58 0.96 -7.47 -9.00
C LEU A 58 0.74 -8.88 -9.56
N ASP A 59 0.89 -9.88 -8.71
CA ASP A 59 0.81 -11.30 -9.09
C ASP A 59 -0.52 -11.92 -8.62
N THR A 60 -1.45 -11.10 -8.12
CA THR A 60 -2.77 -11.48 -7.61
C THR A 60 -3.86 -10.52 -8.12
N GLU A 61 -5.10 -10.97 -8.09
CA GLU A 61 -6.25 -10.12 -8.38
C GLU A 61 -6.60 -9.30 -7.13
N VAL A 62 -6.72 -7.97 -7.28
CA VAL A 62 -7.17 -7.11 -6.19
C VAL A 62 -8.69 -7.06 -6.22
N PRO A 63 -9.38 -7.32 -5.09
CA PRO A 63 -10.83 -7.24 -5.02
C PRO A 63 -11.35 -5.89 -5.51
N SER A 64 -12.31 -5.92 -6.43
CA SER A 64 -12.98 -4.72 -6.95
C SER A 64 -14.06 -4.26 -5.97
N ILE A 65 -13.65 -3.60 -4.89
CA ILE A 65 -14.54 -3.09 -3.83
C ILE A 65 -14.66 -1.55 -3.95
N PRO A 66 -15.86 -0.96 -3.85
CA PRO A 66 -16.05 0.49 -3.85
C PRO A 66 -15.56 1.12 -2.55
N VAL A 67 -14.23 1.26 -2.40
CA VAL A 67 -13.58 1.80 -1.18
C VAL A 67 -13.97 3.24 -0.84
N ASN A 68 -14.46 4.00 -1.83
CA ASN A 68 -14.99 5.35 -1.69
C ASN A 68 -16.30 5.42 -0.91
N GLU A 69 -17.03 4.31 -0.82
CA GLU A 69 -18.30 4.21 -0.10
C GLU A 69 -18.12 3.61 1.30
N LEU A 70 -16.88 3.29 1.69
CA LEU A 70 -16.61 2.73 2.99
C LEU A 70 -16.56 3.84 4.06
N PRO A 71 -17.30 3.69 5.16
CA PRO A 71 -17.22 4.61 6.28
C PRO A 71 -15.89 4.48 7.02
N VAL A 72 -15.47 5.54 7.70
CA VAL A 72 -14.42 5.53 8.72
C VAL A 72 -15.11 5.35 10.08
N TYR A 73 -14.61 4.42 10.88
CA TYR A 73 -15.18 4.11 12.19
C TYR A 73 -14.34 4.68 13.32
N GLN A 74 -15.00 5.06 14.41
CA GLN A 74 -14.35 5.41 15.66
C GLN A 74 -14.93 4.56 16.79
N GLY A 75 -14.07 4.00 17.62
CA GLY A 75 -14.52 3.25 18.80
C GLY A 75 -13.39 2.43 19.41
N LYS A 76 -13.74 1.52 20.32
CA LYS A 76 -12.76 0.68 21.03
C LYS A 76 -12.76 -0.71 20.44
N SER A 77 -11.58 -1.28 20.20
CA SER A 77 -11.41 -2.70 19.93
C SER A 77 -10.04 -3.13 20.43
N SER A 78 -9.92 -4.39 20.83
CA SER A 78 -8.66 -4.99 21.26
C SER A 78 -7.71 -5.28 20.10
N SER A 79 -8.21 -5.29 18.86
CA SER A 79 -7.41 -5.52 17.65
C SER A 79 -7.14 -4.23 16.90
N SER A 80 -5.90 -4.02 16.43
CA SER A 80 -5.54 -2.90 15.56
C SER A 80 -6.03 -3.07 14.12
N THR A 81 -6.32 -4.30 13.74
CA THR A 81 -6.81 -4.69 12.41
C THR A 81 -8.13 -5.44 12.57
N LEU A 82 -9.16 -5.02 11.85
CA LEU A 82 -10.46 -5.69 11.81
C LEU A 82 -10.66 -6.26 10.42
N ASN A 83 -10.97 -7.56 10.35
CA ASN A 83 -11.22 -8.21 9.07
C ASN A 83 -12.56 -7.76 8.51
N VAL A 84 -12.71 -7.86 7.19
CA VAL A 84 -13.92 -7.46 6.48
C VAL A 84 -14.46 -8.63 5.69
N SER A 85 -15.77 -8.83 5.78
CA SER A 85 -16.52 -9.84 5.04
C SER A 85 -17.67 -9.17 4.30
N PHE A 86 -17.79 -9.43 3.00
CA PHE A 86 -18.92 -9.02 2.17
C PHE A 86 -19.82 -10.23 1.93
N THR A 87 -21.12 -10.09 2.15
CA THR A 87 -22.06 -11.19 1.95
C THR A 87 -23.35 -10.72 1.27
N ASP A 88 -23.92 -11.59 0.45
CA ASP A 88 -25.11 -11.32 -0.35
C ASP A 88 -26.43 -11.81 0.32
N TYR A 89 -26.34 -12.45 1.50
CA TYR A 89 -27.51 -13.07 2.14
C TYR A 89 -27.50 -13.04 3.67
N ASP A 90 -28.65 -12.70 4.27
CA ASP A 90 -28.85 -12.52 5.71
C ASP A 90 -28.48 -13.76 6.56
N GLU A 91 -28.52 -14.97 6.02
CA GLU A 91 -28.16 -16.17 6.81
C GLU A 91 -26.66 -16.32 7.05
N ALA A 92 -25.79 -15.73 6.23
CA ALA A 92 -24.34 -15.73 6.43
C ALA A 92 -23.90 -14.83 7.62
N TYR A 93 -24.80 -13.94 8.09
CA TYR A 93 -24.58 -13.03 9.22
C TYR A 93 -24.41 -13.72 10.57
N TYR A 94 -24.81 -14.99 10.68
CA TYR A 94 -24.77 -15.75 11.92
C TYR A 94 -23.46 -16.51 12.12
N SER A 95 -22.44 -16.27 11.30
CA SER A 95 -21.12 -16.88 11.51
C SER A 95 -20.45 -16.28 12.77
N ASN A 96 -20.00 -17.17 13.67
CA ASN A 96 -19.46 -16.80 14.98
C ASN A 96 -18.01 -16.26 14.95
N TYR A 97 -17.53 -15.74 13.81
CA TYR A 97 -16.16 -15.22 13.73
C TYR A 97 -16.08 -13.86 14.43
N THR A 98 -15.42 -13.87 15.59
CA THR A 98 -15.18 -12.66 16.38
C THR A 98 -14.01 -11.84 15.82
N GLY A 99 -14.15 -10.52 15.76
CA GLY A 99 -13.13 -9.59 15.24
C GLY A 99 -13.36 -9.13 13.80
N GLU A 100 -14.57 -9.26 13.27
CA GLU A 100 -14.88 -8.98 11.86
C GLU A 100 -16.01 -7.96 11.68
N ILE A 101 -15.94 -7.22 10.58
CA ILE A 101 -16.98 -6.30 10.10
C ILE A 101 -17.67 -6.95 8.90
N TYR A 102 -19.00 -7.02 8.95
CA TYR A 102 -19.83 -7.62 7.92
C TYR A 102 -20.60 -6.56 7.16
N PHE A 103 -20.48 -6.57 5.83
CA PHE A 103 -21.24 -5.70 4.93
C PHE A 103 -22.25 -6.52 4.13
N LEU A 104 -23.52 -6.11 4.19
CA LEU A 104 -24.59 -6.69 3.35
C LEU A 104 -24.49 -6.01 2.01
N VAL A 105 -24.24 -6.78 0.97
CA VAL A 105 -24.17 -6.24 -0.38
C VAL A 105 -25.36 -6.77 -1.17
N THR A 106 -25.98 -5.89 -1.94
CA THR A 106 -26.98 -6.29 -2.94
C THR A 106 -26.85 -5.33 -4.11
N ASN A 107 -26.84 -5.86 -5.34
CA ASN A 107 -26.62 -5.05 -6.55
C ASN A 107 -25.36 -4.17 -6.48
N ASN A 108 -24.29 -4.66 -5.87
CA ASN A 108 -23.02 -3.95 -5.63
C ASN A 108 -23.10 -2.73 -4.70
N GLU A 109 -24.21 -2.56 -3.95
CA GLU A 109 -24.37 -1.49 -2.96
C GLU A 109 -24.39 -2.07 -1.54
N ILE A 110 -23.81 -1.33 -0.58
CA ILE A 110 -23.80 -1.70 0.83
C ILE A 110 -25.15 -1.31 1.46
N ILE A 111 -25.93 -2.31 1.90
CA ILE A 111 -27.24 -2.13 2.53
C ILE A 111 -27.14 -2.02 4.05
N GLU A 112 -26.32 -2.87 4.68
CA GLU A 112 -26.21 -2.96 6.14
C GLU A 112 -24.76 -3.21 6.55
N THR A 113 -24.37 -2.71 7.73
CA THR A 113 -23.08 -3.04 8.35
C THR A 113 -23.28 -3.54 9.77
N ARG A 114 -22.61 -4.65 10.12
CA ARG A 114 -22.59 -5.20 11.48
C ARG A 114 -21.18 -5.46 11.96
N PHE A 115 -21.00 -5.32 13.27
CA PHE A 115 -19.74 -5.55 13.95
C PHE A 115 -19.87 -6.79 14.82
N ASN A 116 -19.10 -7.84 14.50
CA ASN A 116 -18.99 -9.00 15.37
C ASN A 116 -17.66 -8.90 16.12
N LEU A 117 -17.57 -7.97 17.07
CA LEU A 117 -16.36 -7.73 17.86
C LEU A 117 -16.50 -8.37 19.24
N THR A 118 -15.39 -8.86 19.82
CA THR A 118 -15.41 -9.39 21.20
C THR A 118 -15.89 -8.35 22.21
N ASP A 119 -16.65 -8.79 23.22
CA ASP A 119 -17.50 -8.05 24.19
C ASP A 119 -16.94 -6.79 24.91
N ASN A 120 -15.69 -6.38 24.68
CA ASN A 120 -15.13 -5.13 25.21
C ASN A 120 -14.96 -4.03 24.15
N ALA A 121 -15.37 -4.30 22.91
CA ALA A 121 -15.32 -3.37 21.80
C ALA A 121 -16.55 -2.45 21.80
N VAL A 122 -16.56 -1.50 22.74
CA VAL A 122 -17.65 -0.52 22.87
C VAL A 122 -17.71 0.35 21.60
N ASP A 123 -18.82 0.19 20.89
CA ASP A 123 -19.44 1.04 19.87
C ASP A 123 -18.49 1.61 18.80
N LEU A 124 -18.21 0.83 17.75
CA LEU A 124 -17.71 1.41 16.50
C LEU A 124 -18.83 2.20 15.84
N GLU A 125 -18.70 3.51 15.85
CA GLU A 125 -19.64 4.42 15.20
C GLU A 125 -19.04 4.97 13.91
N PRO A 126 -19.81 5.02 12.80
CA PRO A 126 -19.36 5.68 11.59
C PRO A 126 -19.28 7.18 11.85
N ILE A 127 -18.10 7.77 11.65
CA ILE A 127 -17.87 9.21 11.90
C ILE A 127 -17.79 10.03 10.62
N GLN A 128 -17.38 9.41 9.50
CA GLN A 128 -17.41 10.03 8.18
C GLN A 128 -17.39 8.97 7.09
N MET A 129 -17.82 9.33 5.89
CA MET A 129 -17.47 8.57 4.70
C MET A 129 -16.00 8.82 4.35
N ALA A 130 -15.32 7.80 3.82
CA ALA A 130 -14.01 7.92 3.21
C ALA A 130 -14.07 8.82 1.97
N ASN A 131 -14.00 10.14 2.15
CA ASN A 131 -13.91 11.07 1.02
C ASN A 131 -12.54 10.95 0.36
N LEU A 132 -12.44 10.10 -0.66
CA LEU A 132 -11.31 10.10 -1.57
C LEU A 132 -11.31 11.43 -2.35
N ARG A 133 -10.18 12.16 -2.26
CA ARG A 133 -9.79 13.01 -3.39
C ARG A 133 -9.41 12.05 -4.50
N THR A 134 -10.37 11.74 -5.37
CA THR A 134 -10.18 10.93 -6.57
C THR A 134 -9.08 11.54 -7.44
N VAL A 135 -7.83 11.14 -7.20
CA VAL A 135 -6.96 10.84 -8.33
C VAL A 135 -7.58 9.58 -8.91
N SER A 136 -8.12 9.69 -10.11
CA SER A 136 -8.91 8.67 -10.80
C SER A 136 -8.10 7.39 -11.06
N PHE A 137 -7.84 6.61 -10.02
CA PHE A 137 -7.39 5.24 -10.19
C PHE A 137 -8.66 4.41 -10.37
N ASN A 138 -9.09 4.27 -11.62
CA ASN A 138 -10.13 3.30 -12.00
C ASN A 138 -9.68 1.84 -11.77
N ASN A 139 -8.48 1.64 -11.21
CA ASN A 139 -7.85 0.36 -10.95
C ASN A 139 -7.19 0.38 -9.56
N THR A 140 -7.79 -0.32 -8.60
CA THR A 140 -7.29 -0.48 -7.23
C THR A 140 -5.87 -1.05 -7.19
N GLY A 141 -5.51 -1.95 -8.10
CA GLY A 141 -4.16 -2.50 -8.20
C GLY A 141 -3.11 -1.45 -8.54
N GLU A 142 -3.42 -0.53 -9.46
CA GLU A 142 -2.52 0.59 -9.80
C GLU A 142 -2.32 1.54 -8.63
N TYR A 143 -3.38 1.80 -7.86
CA TYR A 143 -3.29 2.58 -6.64
C TYR A 143 -2.32 1.94 -5.65
N ILE A 144 -2.49 0.65 -5.31
CA ILE A 144 -1.61 -0.09 -4.39
C ILE A 144 -0.15 -0.03 -4.87
N ILE A 145 0.08 -0.30 -6.15
CA ILE A 145 1.41 -0.21 -6.77
C ILE A 145 2.02 1.18 -6.55
N GLN A 146 1.25 2.24 -6.77
CA GLN A 146 1.72 3.61 -6.61
C GLN A 146 2.02 3.96 -5.15
N GLN A 147 1.20 3.51 -4.20
CA GLN A 147 1.46 3.70 -2.77
C GLN A 147 2.76 3.00 -2.34
N ILE A 148 3.02 1.78 -2.82
CA ILE A 148 4.27 1.07 -2.55
C ILE A 148 5.48 1.81 -3.15
N ARG A 149 5.39 2.26 -4.41
CA ARG A 149 6.47 3.01 -5.07
C ARG A 149 6.81 4.32 -4.37
N THR A 150 5.79 5.01 -3.85
CA THR A 150 5.94 6.27 -3.11
C THR A 150 6.25 6.07 -1.63
N ARG A 151 6.31 4.81 -1.18
CA ARG A 151 6.53 4.41 0.22
C ARG A 151 5.46 4.95 1.18
N ASN A 152 4.24 5.06 0.70
CA ASN A 152 3.10 5.48 1.51
C ASN A 152 2.34 4.25 2.03
N PHE A 153 3.00 3.52 2.93
CA PHE A 153 2.47 2.34 3.59
C PHE A 153 3.09 2.19 4.98
N LEU A 154 2.41 1.44 5.85
CA LEU A 154 2.86 1.11 7.20
C LEU A 154 3.02 -0.39 7.36
N THR A 155 3.64 -0.82 8.45
CA THR A 155 3.59 -2.22 8.90
C THR A 155 2.28 -2.48 9.67
N PRO A 156 1.91 -3.74 9.95
CA PRO A 156 0.74 -4.06 10.77
C PRO A 156 0.80 -3.51 12.20
N LYS A 157 1.99 -3.06 12.64
CA LYS A 157 2.18 -2.40 13.94
C LYS A 157 1.93 -0.89 13.90
N GLY A 158 1.73 -0.31 12.71
CA GLY A 158 1.60 1.14 12.51
C GLY A 158 2.95 1.84 12.34
N ASP A 159 4.05 1.10 12.38
CA ASP A 159 5.39 1.66 12.18
C ASP A 159 5.65 1.89 10.69
N ILE A 160 6.38 2.96 10.37
CA ILE A 160 6.91 3.17 9.01
C ILE A 160 7.98 2.09 8.76
N PRO A 161 7.82 1.24 7.73
CA PRO A 161 8.76 0.18 7.46
C PRO A 161 10.17 0.69 7.12
N LYS A 162 11.16 -0.16 7.36
CA LYS A 162 12.59 0.16 7.20
C LYS A 162 13.01 0.21 5.72
N PHE A 163 13.54 1.35 5.29
CA PHE A 163 14.24 1.61 4.00
C PHE A 163 13.59 0.98 2.73
N SER A 164 14.32 0.95 1.61
CA SER A 164 13.81 0.46 0.32
C SER A 164 13.48 -1.04 0.41
N LEU A 165 12.27 -1.46 0.02
CA LEU A 165 11.90 -2.89 -0.07
C LEU A 165 12.60 -3.62 -1.25
N GLY A 166 13.25 -2.88 -2.15
CA GLY A 166 13.84 -3.47 -3.36
C GLY A 166 12.78 -3.86 -4.38
N ARG A 167 12.92 -5.03 -5.01
CA ARG A 167 11.89 -5.58 -5.91
C ARG A 167 10.75 -6.11 -5.05
N VAL A 168 9.52 -5.73 -5.39
CA VAL A 168 8.31 -6.10 -4.65
C VAL A 168 7.37 -6.85 -5.58
N ARG A 169 6.92 -8.04 -5.15
CA ARG A 169 5.84 -8.77 -5.80
C ARG A 169 4.67 -8.83 -4.82
N ILE A 170 3.53 -8.31 -5.23
CA ILE A 170 2.31 -8.37 -4.43
C ILE A 170 1.68 -9.75 -4.68
N THR A 171 1.63 -10.57 -3.64
CA THR A 171 1.14 -11.94 -3.71
C THR A 171 -0.29 -12.08 -3.20
N ASP A 172 -0.72 -11.16 -2.33
CA ASP A 172 -2.10 -11.11 -1.83
C ASP A 172 -2.51 -9.68 -1.47
N ALA A 173 -3.81 -9.39 -1.57
CA ALA A 173 -4.37 -8.10 -1.23
C ALA A 173 -5.80 -8.27 -0.69
N GLU A 174 -5.96 -7.99 0.61
CA GLU A 174 -7.26 -8.04 1.28
C GLU A 174 -7.65 -6.66 1.82
N LEU A 175 -8.95 -6.39 1.87
CA LEU A 175 -9.47 -5.18 2.48
C LEU A 175 -9.70 -5.42 3.98
N VAL A 176 -9.18 -4.52 4.80
CA VAL A 176 -9.32 -4.54 6.26
C VAL A 176 -9.62 -3.13 6.78
N TYR A 177 -9.97 -3.04 8.06
CA TYR A 177 -9.96 -1.78 8.80
C TYR A 177 -8.74 -1.71 9.71
N PHE A 178 -7.97 -0.62 9.63
CA PHE A 178 -6.71 -0.46 10.35
C PHE A 178 -6.66 0.87 11.11
N ASN A 179 -6.20 0.83 12.36
CA ASN A 179 -6.08 2.02 13.22
C ASN A 179 -4.66 2.57 13.39
N GLY A 180 -3.66 1.97 12.73
CA GLY A 180 -2.26 2.39 12.88
C GLY A 180 -1.84 3.58 12.03
N PHE A 181 -2.73 4.19 11.23
CA PHE A 181 -2.39 5.37 10.41
C PHE A 181 -2.27 6.66 11.22
N ASP A 182 -2.96 6.75 12.35
CA ASP A 182 -2.90 7.92 13.21
C ASP A 182 -1.77 7.75 14.23
N THR A 183 -0.78 8.64 14.16
CA THR A 183 0.40 8.64 15.06
C THR A 183 0.15 9.33 16.40
N TYR A 184 -1.08 9.77 16.70
CA TYR A 184 -1.37 10.62 17.85
C TYR A 184 -1.93 9.88 19.07
N SER A 185 -1.29 10.14 20.21
CA SER A 185 -1.53 9.61 21.56
C SER A 185 -2.77 10.16 22.28
N TYR A 186 -3.56 11.04 21.64
CA TYR A 186 -4.84 11.49 22.18
C TYR A 186 -5.95 10.50 21.85
N ARG A 187 -5.77 9.27 22.37
CA ARG A 187 -6.86 8.32 22.56
C ARG A 187 -7.80 8.92 23.59
N TYR A 188 -8.69 9.82 23.18
CA TYR A 188 -9.78 10.26 24.04
C TYR A 188 -10.49 8.98 24.52
N GLU A 189 -10.39 8.73 25.82
CA GLU A 189 -10.97 7.57 26.51
C GLU A 189 -10.57 6.18 25.96
N GLY A 190 -9.47 6.04 25.21
CA GLY A 190 -9.09 4.76 24.60
C GLY A 190 -9.80 4.43 23.29
N GLN A 191 -10.60 5.34 22.73
CA GLN A 191 -11.17 5.19 21.39
C GLN A 191 -10.09 5.42 20.30
N THR A 192 -10.15 4.65 19.23
CA THR A 192 -9.25 4.75 18.07
C THR A 192 -10.06 4.89 16.78
N THR A 193 -9.47 5.51 15.76
CA THR A 193 -10.07 5.63 14.43
C THR A 193 -9.62 4.46 13.56
N TYR A 194 -10.56 3.77 12.93
CA TYR A 194 -10.30 2.70 11.97
C TYR A 194 -10.59 3.21 10.56
N TYR A 195 -9.58 3.12 9.69
CA TYR A 195 -9.68 3.47 8.29
C TYR A 195 -9.75 2.22 7.43
N PRO A 196 -10.50 2.22 6.32
CA PRO A 196 -10.37 1.18 5.31
C PRO A 196 -8.94 1.18 4.77
N ALA A 197 -8.37 -0.01 4.65
CA ALA A 197 -6.98 -0.25 4.32
C ALA A 197 -6.82 -1.51 3.48
N TRP A 198 -5.86 -1.49 2.57
CA TRP A 198 -5.36 -2.68 1.91
C TRP A 198 -4.27 -3.29 2.78
N LYS A 199 -4.50 -4.51 3.25
CA LYS A 199 -3.47 -5.37 3.82
C LYS A 199 -2.90 -6.20 2.68
N VAL A 200 -1.65 -5.94 2.35
CA VAL A 200 -0.99 -6.46 1.16
C VAL A 200 0.16 -7.35 1.58
N ALA A 201 0.11 -8.63 1.21
CA ALA A 201 1.24 -9.53 1.36
C ALA A 201 2.19 -9.32 0.17
N VAL A 202 3.48 -9.14 0.48
CA VAL A 202 4.49 -8.88 -0.54
C VAL A 202 5.74 -9.73 -0.34
N GLU A 203 6.30 -10.23 -1.44
CA GLU A 203 7.66 -10.76 -1.48
C GLU A 203 8.61 -9.62 -1.82
N THR A 204 9.62 -9.39 -0.99
CA THR A 204 10.61 -8.33 -1.17
C THR A 204 12.01 -8.90 -1.35
N SER A 205 12.81 -8.32 -2.24
CA SER A 205 14.19 -8.78 -2.44
C SER A 205 15.11 -8.50 -1.26
N ASN A 206 14.75 -7.51 -0.42
CA ASN A 206 15.62 -7.04 0.67
C ASN A 206 15.29 -7.67 2.03
N TYR A 207 14.02 -8.05 2.24
CA TYR A 207 13.54 -8.50 3.55
C TYR A 207 12.76 -9.83 3.49
N GLY A 208 12.55 -10.39 2.29
CA GLY A 208 11.69 -11.56 2.11
C GLY A 208 10.22 -11.16 2.22
N ASP A 209 9.42 -12.01 2.83
CA ASP A 209 7.97 -11.83 2.93
C ASP A 209 7.63 -10.75 3.96
N GLU A 210 6.84 -9.76 3.54
CA GLU A 210 6.41 -8.63 4.36
C GLU A 210 4.91 -8.40 4.21
N VAL A 211 4.32 -7.72 5.19
CA VAL A 211 2.91 -7.28 5.13
C VAL A 211 2.87 -5.77 5.20
N LEU A 212 2.22 -5.15 4.23
CA LEU A 212 2.09 -3.70 4.11
C LEU A 212 0.64 -3.29 4.34
N MET A 213 0.45 -2.24 5.13
CA MET A 213 -0.83 -1.57 5.36
C MET A 213 -0.86 -0.28 4.54
N ILE A 214 -1.73 -0.23 3.55
CA ILE A 214 -1.91 0.92 2.67
C ILE A 214 -3.30 1.48 2.92
N LYS A 215 -3.41 2.78 3.20
CA LYS A 215 -4.73 3.41 3.37
C LYS A 215 -5.49 3.27 2.06
N ALA A 216 -6.77 2.89 2.09
CA ALA A 216 -7.56 2.72 0.87
C ALA A 216 -8.05 4.07 0.28
N ILE A 217 -7.61 5.21 0.84
CA ILE A 217 -8.11 6.58 0.63
C ILE A 217 -6.96 7.52 0.29
#